data_AF-A0A4Q1AGG4-F1
#
_entry.id   AF-A0A4Q1AGG4-F1
#
_cell.length_a   1.000
_cell.length_b   1.000
_cell.length_c   1.000
_cell.angle_alpha   90.00
_cell.angle_beta   90.00
_cell.angle_gamma   90.00
#
_symmetry.space_group_name_H-M   'P 1'
#
loop_
_entity.id
_entity.type
_entity.pdbx_description
1 polymer ?
#
loop_
_entity_poly.entity_id
_entity_poly.type
_entity_poly.pdbx_seq_one_letter_code
_entity_poly.pdbx_strand_id
1 'polypeptide(L)'
;MSIFALQSLAGGFLDEDLEHFNKHFDDWCIQFESYEEAKGIVETLENDEAIDIVEITPLTYPKYFFNNLQGIIHATRQIEDDIICVVEPTMGASFRIAICNLKTKNVRLTKTRYKNIPSIEAAFVNFND
;
A
#
# COMPACT_ATOMS: atom_id res chain seq x y z
N MET A 1 3.55 -5.43 -15.21
CA MET A 1 2.63 -6.45 -14.66
C MET A 1 1.77 -5.72 -13.67
N SER A 2 0.50 -5.52 -14.01
CA SER A 2 -0.48 -4.93 -13.10
C SER A 2 -1.02 -6.06 -12.21
N ILE A 3 -1.32 -5.72 -10.96
CA ILE A 3 -1.90 -6.64 -9.99
C ILE A 3 -3.22 -6.00 -9.58
N PHE A 4 -4.32 -6.72 -9.72
CA PHE A 4 -5.63 -6.29 -9.25
C PHE A 4 -6.09 -7.20 -8.11
N ALA A 5 -6.83 -6.65 -7.17
CA ALA A 5 -7.42 -7.40 -6.07
C ALA A 5 -8.85 -6.92 -5.82
N LEU A 6 -9.61 -7.73 -5.08
CA LEU A 6 -10.98 -7.41 -4.68
C LEU A 6 -10.97 -6.86 -3.26
N GLN A 7 -11.44 -5.63 -3.09
CA GLN A 7 -11.50 -4.95 -1.81
C GLN A 7 -12.96 -4.69 -1.42
N SER A 8 -13.33 -5.01 -0.18
CA SER A 8 -14.64 -4.61 0.33
C SER A 8 -14.72 -3.10 0.49
N LEU A 9 -15.90 -2.51 0.27
CA LEU A 9 -16.17 -1.09 0.61
C LEU A 9 -15.93 -0.77 2.09
N ALA A 10 -16.04 -1.76 2.99
CA ALA A 10 -15.71 -1.62 4.40
C ALA A 10 -14.19 -1.72 4.69
N GLY A 11 -13.38 -1.97 3.66
CA GLY A 11 -11.95 -2.26 3.73
C GLY A 11 -11.63 -3.75 3.85
N GLY A 12 -10.39 -4.10 3.53
CA GLY A 12 -9.91 -5.48 3.48
C GLY A 12 -9.99 -6.10 2.08
N PHE A 13 -9.29 -7.21 1.87
CA PHE A 13 -9.05 -7.87 0.59
C PHE A 13 -9.55 -9.30 0.62
N LEU A 14 -10.28 -9.71 -0.42
CA LEU A 14 -10.81 -11.06 -0.51
C LEU A 14 -9.65 -12.08 -0.54
N ASP A 15 -9.76 -13.14 0.26
CA ASP A 15 -8.81 -14.25 0.27
C ASP A 15 -8.92 -15.11 -1.02
N GLU A 16 -7.93 -15.98 -1.23
CA GLU A 16 -7.89 -16.89 -2.37
C GLU A 16 -9.03 -17.92 -2.38
N ASP A 17 -9.59 -18.22 -1.20
CA ASP A 17 -10.73 -19.14 -1.03
C ASP A 17 -12.10 -18.48 -1.32
N LEU A 18 -12.13 -17.16 -1.52
CA LEU A 18 -13.33 -16.34 -1.77
C LEU A 18 -14.32 -16.31 -0.59
N GLU A 19 -13.84 -16.52 0.63
CA GLU A 19 -14.69 -16.62 1.84
C GLU A 19 -14.52 -15.43 2.79
N HIS A 20 -13.30 -14.90 2.96
CA HIS A 20 -13.02 -13.88 3.97
C HIS A 20 -12.28 -12.67 3.40
N PHE A 21 -12.47 -11.51 4.05
CA PHE A 21 -11.72 -10.30 3.76
C PHE A 21 -10.59 -10.10 4.77
N ASN A 22 -9.34 -10.22 4.30
CA ASN A 22 -8.13 -9.95 5.04
C ASN A 22 -7.92 -8.44 5.21
N LYS A 23 -7.55 -7.99 6.42
CA LYS A 23 -7.34 -6.57 6.69
C LYS A 23 -6.24 -5.92 5.84
N HIS A 24 -5.26 -6.71 5.42
CA HIS A 24 -4.10 -6.26 4.65
C HIS A 24 -4.00 -7.08 3.37
N PHE A 25 -3.52 -6.44 2.30
CA PHE A 25 -3.19 -7.14 1.07
C PHE A 25 -1.86 -7.86 1.25
N ASP A 26 -1.87 -9.18 1.03
CA ASP A 26 -0.73 -10.09 1.14
C ASP A 26 -0.87 -11.26 0.15
N ASP A 27 0.02 -12.24 0.27
CA ASP A 27 0.11 -13.39 -0.63
C ASP A 27 -1.10 -14.35 -0.55
N TRP A 28 -1.97 -14.22 0.47
CA TRP A 28 -3.20 -15.02 0.62
C TRP A 28 -4.43 -14.33 0.06
N CYS A 29 -4.30 -13.10 -0.41
CA CYS A 29 -5.36 -12.38 -1.09
C CYS A 29 -5.41 -12.79 -2.56
N ILE A 30 -6.61 -12.92 -3.12
CA ILE A 30 -6.76 -13.22 -4.55
C ILE A 30 -6.18 -12.08 -5.41
N GLN A 31 -5.49 -12.45 -6.50
CA GLN A 31 -4.81 -11.53 -7.40
C GLN A 31 -5.15 -11.82 -8.86
N PHE A 32 -5.25 -10.77 -9.66
CA PHE A 32 -5.54 -10.86 -11.08
C PHE A 32 -4.52 -10.07 -11.89
N GLU A 33 -4.22 -10.53 -13.10
CA GLU A 33 -3.30 -9.85 -14.02
C GLU A 33 -4.00 -8.75 -14.83
N SER A 34 -5.34 -8.77 -14.87
CA SER A 34 -6.17 -7.80 -15.59
C SER A 34 -7.42 -7.41 -14.80
N TYR A 35 -7.94 -6.22 -15.10
CA TYR A 35 -9.19 -5.74 -14.54
C TYR A 35 -10.38 -6.62 -14.98
N GLU A 36 -10.34 -7.10 -16.23
CA GLU A 36 -11.38 -7.91 -16.85
C GLU A 36 -11.54 -9.27 -16.15
N GLU A 37 -10.43 -9.91 -15.79
CA GLU A 37 -10.45 -11.15 -14.99
C GLU A 37 -11.03 -10.91 -13.60
N ALA A 38 -10.57 -9.86 -12.91
CA ALA A 38 -11.09 -9.49 -11.60
C ALA A 38 -12.61 -9.23 -11.65
N LYS A 39 -13.06 -8.51 -12.68
CA LYS A 39 -14.48 -8.23 -12.90
C LYS A 39 -15.30 -9.49 -13.14
N GLY A 40 -14.77 -10.42 -13.93
CA GLY A 40 -15.42 -11.71 -14.16
C GLY A 40 -15.68 -12.49 -12.87
N ILE A 41 -14.76 -12.42 -11.89
CA ILE A 41 -14.97 -13.02 -10.56
C ILE A 41 -15.99 -12.24 -9.75
N VAL A 42 -15.91 -10.91 -9.70
CA VAL A 42 -16.87 -10.08 -8.95
C VAL A 42 -18.31 -10.36 -9.35
N GLU A 43 -18.58 -10.47 -10.66
CA GLU A 43 -19.92 -10.76 -11.20
C GLU A 43 -20.47 -12.14 -10.79
N THR A 44 -19.63 -13.05 -10.26
CA THR A 44 -20.05 -14.36 -9.74
C THR A 44 -20.34 -14.36 -8.23
N LEU A 45 -19.98 -13.30 -7.51
CA LEU A 45 -20.15 -13.19 -6.06
C LEU A 45 -21.55 -12.64 -5.73
N GLU A 46 -22.18 -13.16 -4.67
CA GLU A 46 -23.55 -12.78 -4.28
C GLU A 46 -23.68 -11.32 -3.79
N ASN A 47 -22.58 -10.67 -3.40
CA ASN A 47 -22.54 -9.30 -2.88
C ASN A 47 -21.59 -8.40 -3.69
N ASP A 48 -21.65 -8.49 -5.01
CA ASP A 48 -20.81 -7.74 -5.95
C ASP A 48 -20.84 -6.21 -5.71
N GLU A 49 -21.99 -5.63 -5.38
CA GLU A 49 -22.15 -4.19 -5.09
C GLU A 49 -21.32 -3.69 -3.90
N ALA A 50 -20.87 -4.60 -3.02
CA ALA A 50 -20.07 -4.27 -1.85
C ALA A 50 -18.55 -4.45 -2.06
N ILE A 51 -18.13 -4.75 -3.30
CA ILE A 51 -16.76 -5.10 -3.66
C ILE A 51 -16.26 -4.19 -4.78
N ASP A 52 -15.14 -3.52 -4.52
CA ASP A 52 -14.38 -2.76 -5.51
C ASP A 52 -13.19 -3.56 -6.04
N ILE A 53 -12.87 -3.34 -7.31
CA ILE A 53 -11.63 -3.83 -7.92
C ILE A 53 -10.58 -2.73 -7.79
N VAL A 54 -9.47 -3.02 -7.12
CA VAL A 54 -8.40 -2.06 -6.87
C VAL A 54 -7.10 -2.52 -7.53
N GLU A 55 -6.39 -1.58 -8.16
CA GLU A 55 -5.04 -1.83 -8.64
C GLU A 55 -4.04 -1.73 -7.49
N ILE A 56 -3.26 -2.79 -7.32
CA ILE A 56 -2.21 -2.89 -6.33
C ILE A 56 -0.91 -2.37 -6.95
N THR A 57 -0.48 -1.20 -6.48
CA THR A 57 0.74 -0.55 -6.95
C THR A 57 1.71 -0.30 -5.80
N PRO A 58 3.02 -0.11 -6.08
CA PRO A 58 3.97 0.31 -5.05
C PRO A 58 3.58 1.62 -4.35
N LEU A 59 2.78 2.47 -5.00
CA LEU A 59 2.30 3.72 -4.43
C LEU A 59 1.15 3.49 -3.45
N THR A 60 0.19 2.63 -3.79
CA THR A 60 -1.00 2.36 -2.97
C THR A 60 -0.72 1.32 -1.88
N TYR A 61 0.10 0.30 -2.15
CA TYR A 61 0.40 -0.81 -1.23
C TYR A 61 1.91 -1.08 -1.12
N PRO A 62 2.71 -0.11 -0.65
CA PRO A 62 4.18 -0.22 -0.68
C PRO A 62 4.72 -1.41 0.11
N LYS A 63 4.08 -1.82 1.20
CA LYS A 63 4.54 -2.95 2.01
C LYS A 63 4.59 -4.27 1.26
N TYR A 64 3.70 -4.46 0.29
CA TYR A 64 3.67 -5.65 -0.55
C TYR A 64 4.90 -5.70 -1.48
N PHE A 65 5.36 -4.55 -1.97
CA PHE A 65 6.50 -4.45 -2.89
C PHE A 65 7.85 -4.29 -2.20
N PHE A 66 7.85 -3.95 -0.91
CA PHE A 66 9.04 -3.62 -0.14
C PHE A 66 9.01 -4.34 1.22
N ASN A 67 9.43 -5.61 1.25
CA ASN A 67 9.35 -6.48 2.44
C ASN A 67 10.08 -5.91 3.69
N ASN A 68 11.08 -5.04 3.48
CA ASN A 68 11.82 -4.38 4.56
C ASN A 68 11.15 -3.09 5.07
N LEU A 69 10.05 -2.64 4.45
CA LEU A 69 9.26 -1.50 4.88
C LEU A 69 8.34 -1.90 6.02
N GLN A 70 8.66 -1.44 7.23
CA GLN A 70 7.86 -1.71 8.43
C GLN A 70 7.27 -0.43 9.03
N GLY A 71 6.28 -0.61 9.90
CA GLY A 71 5.53 0.48 10.54
C GLY A 71 4.21 0.80 9.86
N ILE A 72 3.51 1.83 10.34
CA ILE A 72 2.25 2.33 9.78
C ILE A 72 2.59 3.36 8.71
N ILE A 73 2.06 3.18 7.51
CA ILE A 73 2.27 4.11 6.39
C ILE A 73 1.10 5.09 6.37
N HIS A 74 1.41 6.38 6.44
CA HIS A 74 0.40 7.46 6.51
C HIS A 74 0.23 8.18 5.18
N ALA A 75 1.30 8.25 4.37
CA ALA A 75 1.27 8.87 3.05
C ALA A 75 2.39 8.28 2.19
N THR A 76 2.17 8.28 0.88
CA THR A 76 3.13 7.83 -0.13
C THR A 76 3.20 8.83 -1.28
N ARG A 77 4.37 8.95 -1.90
CA ARG A 77 4.60 9.77 -3.09
C ARG A 77 5.67 9.11 -3.93
N GLN A 78 5.49 9.10 -5.24
CA GLN A 78 6.54 8.67 -6.17
C GLN A 78 7.40 9.87 -6.57
N ILE A 79 8.73 9.69 -6.54
CA ILE A 79 9.69 10.64 -7.08
C ILE A 79 10.73 9.84 -7.85
N GLU A 80 10.81 10.08 -9.16
CA GLU A 80 11.69 9.31 -10.06
C GLU A 80 11.50 7.80 -9.86
N ASP A 81 12.57 7.09 -9.47
CA ASP A 81 12.62 5.66 -9.23
C ASP A 81 12.35 5.27 -7.75
N ASP A 82 11.90 6.20 -6.90
CA ASP A 82 11.66 5.95 -5.48
C ASP A 82 10.19 6.19 -5.09
N ILE A 83 9.69 5.34 -4.18
CA ILE A 83 8.48 5.58 -3.40
C ILE A 83 8.89 6.12 -2.04
N ILE A 84 8.51 7.36 -1.77
CA ILE A 84 8.72 8.05 -0.51
C ILE A 84 7.51 7.81 0.38
N CYS A 85 7.72 7.30 1.59
CA CYS A 85 6.66 7.00 2.53
C CYS A 85 6.82 7.82 3.82
N VAL A 86 5.71 8.37 4.32
CA VAL A 86 5.60 8.83 5.70
C VAL A 86 5.31 7.62 6.58
N VAL A 87 6.22 7.29 7.49
CA VAL A 87 6.18 6.07 8.29
C VAL A 87 6.18 6.40 9.77
N GLU A 88 5.25 5.80 10.50
CA GLU A 88 5.26 5.70 11.95
C GLU A 88 5.72 4.28 12.34
N PRO A 89 6.94 4.08 12.86
CA PRO A 89 7.50 2.74 13.07
C PRO A 89 6.65 1.84 13.97
N THR A 90 6.04 2.41 14.99
CA THR A 90 5.06 1.80 15.90
C THR A 90 4.09 2.88 16.35
N MET A 91 2.85 2.53 16.67
CA MET A 91 1.84 3.49 17.12
C MET A 91 2.36 4.35 18.29
N GLY A 92 2.26 5.67 18.17
CA GLY A 92 2.76 6.68 19.11
C GLY A 92 4.24 7.04 18.95
N ALA A 93 4.98 6.45 18.01
CA ALA A 93 6.37 6.77 17.77
C ALA A 93 6.54 8.05 16.93
N SER A 94 7.74 8.64 16.97
CA SER A 94 8.07 9.72 16.04
C SER A 94 8.11 9.22 14.60
N PHE A 95 7.48 9.98 13.71
CA PHE A 95 7.43 9.70 12.30
C PHE A 95 8.80 9.85 11.63
N ARG A 96 8.99 9.13 10.53
CA ARG A 96 10.19 9.14 9.69
C ARG A 96 9.79 9.06 8.23
N ILE A 97 10.67 9.55 7.37
CA ILE A 97 10.52 9.34 5.92
C ILE A 97 11.29 8.06 5.55
N ALA A 98 10.61 7.13 4.87
CA ALA A 98 11.22 5.99 4.19
C ALA A 98 11.39 6.29 2.71
N ILE A 99 12.50 5.85 2.14
CA ILE A 99 12.83 5.95 0.71
C ILE A 99 12.91 4.52 0.19
N CYS A 100 12.02 4.14 -0.71
CA CYS A 100 11.89 2.77 -1.22
C CYS A 100 12.20 2.74 -2.71
N ASN A 101 13.32 2.15 -3.10
CA ASN A 101 13.79 2.18 -4.47
C ASN A 101 13.12 1.13 -5.35
N LEU A 102 12.40 1.56 -6.39
CA LEU A 102 11.58 0.70 -7.26
C LEU A 102 12.40 -0.36 -8.01
N LYS A 103 13.67 -0.05 -8.34
CA LYS A 103 14.58 -0.93 -9.09
C LYS A 103 15.24 -1.99 -8.19
N THR A 104 15.84 -1.54 -7.08
CA THR A 104 16.62 -2.42 -6.18
C THR A 104 15.81 -3.03 -5.05
N LYS A 105 14.58 -2.55 -4.83
CA LYS A 105 13.71 -2.88 -3.70
C LYS A 105 14.30 -2.54 -2.33
N ASN A 106 15.38 -1.75 -2.29
CA ASN A 106 15.99 -1.29 -1.05
C ASN A 106 15.12 -0.25 -0.35
N VAL A 107 15.04 -0.35 0.98
CA VAL A 107 14.32 0.59 1.83
C VAL A 107 15.31 1.26 2.77
N ARG A 108 15.32 2.59 2.80
CA ARG A 108 16.14 3.38 3.73
C ARG A 108 15.28 4.38 4.50
N LEU A 109 15.39 4.34 5.83
CA LEU A 109 14.79 5.36 6.68
C LEU A 109 15.74 6.55 6.87
N THR A 110 15.19 7.76 6.73
CA THR A 110 15.89 9.01 7.07
C THR A 110 16.27 9.05 8.56
N LYS A 111 17.41 9.69 8.88
CA LYS A 111 17.88 9.82 10.28
C LYS A 111 16.97 10.74 11.11
N THR A 112 16.42 11.76 10.48
CA THR A 112 15.51 12.73 11.09
C THR A 112 14.24 12.04 11.58
N ARG A 113 13.79 12.46 12.76
CA ARG A 113 12.55 12.01 13.38
C ARG A 113 11.65 13.21 13.60
N TYR A 114 10.38 13.07 13.26
CA TYR A 114 9.38 14.14 13.36
C TYR A 114 8.38 13.77 14.44
N LYS A 115 8.14 14.68 15.38
CA LYS A 115 7.24 14.40 16.52
C LYS A 115 5.76 14.51 16.17
N ASN A 116 5.42 15.28 15.15
CA ASN A 116 4.04 15.59 14.79
C ASN A 116 3.87 15.56 13.27
N ILE A 117 2.60 15.41 12.87
CA ILE A 117 2.18 15.29 11.46
C ILE A 117 2.56 16.54 10.64
N PRO A 118 2.31 17.78 11.08
CA PRO A 118 2.63 18.95 10.27
C PRO A 118 4.12 19.07 9.92
N SER A 119 5.02 18.72 10.85
CA SER A 119 6.46 18.79 10.58
C SER A 119 6.90 17.79 9.52
N ILE A 120 6.33 16.58 9.53
CA ILE A 120 6.69 15.58 8.52
C ILE A 120 6.00 15.85 7.19
N GLU A 121 4.77 16.36 7.17
CA GLU A 121 4.10 16.77 5.94
C GLU A 121 4.90 17.85 5.21
N ALA A 122 5.37 18.88 5.92
CA ALA A 122 6.24 19.90 5.34
C ALA A 122 7.53 19.31 4.77
N ALA A 123 8.17 18.38 5.48
CA ALA A 123 9.37 17.70 4.99
C ALA A 123 9.10 16.76 3.81
N PHE A 124 7.92 16.16 3.77
CA PHE A 124 7.48 15.22 2.74
C PHE A 124 7.09 15.94 1.45
N VAL A 125 6.40 17.08 1.54
CA VAL A 125 6.03 17.92 0.39
C VAL A 125 7.29 18.47 -0.29
N ASN A 126 8.25 18.96 0.49
CA ASN A 126 9.51 19.50 -0.03
C ASN A 126 10.58 18.42 -0.22
N PHE A 127 10.24 17.13 -0.19
CA PHE A 127 11.22 16.07 -0.30
C PHE A 127 11.81 16.06 -1.73
N ASN A 128 13.05 16.52 -1.89
CA ASN A 128 13.78 16.77 -3.14
C ASN A 128 13.58 18.15 -3.80
N ASP A 129 12.96 19.12 -3.11
CA ASP A 129 13.12 20.56 -3.43
C ASP A 129 14.43 21.10 -2.81
#